data_AF-A0A1C5V4E3-F1
#
_entry.id   AF-A0A1C5V4E3-F1
#
_cell.length_a   1.000
_cell.length_b   1.000
_cell.length_c   1.000
_cell.angle_alpha   90.00
_cell.angle_beta   90.00
_cell.angle_gamma   90.00
#
_symmetry.space_group_name_H-M   'P 1'
#
loop_
_entity.id
_entity.type
_entity.pdbx_description
1 polymer ?
#
loop_
_entity_poly.entity_id
_entity_poly.type
_entity_poly.pdbx_seq_one_letter_code
_entity_poly.pdbx_strand_id
1 'polypeptide(L)'
;MNIPKIADAIGYIDNELITATLEAPPKKRHNPVMKWMTAAACLTLFVIAGILIPHLLKNDATAESKYKYHVSKTERAIEWPWKYKTAAEKYPAIKFNGKQFTVKSQNPIHTDALGDEIGSCIAEGLDPDTEKKYTETFEVRKIHGISEELMIAAGNEDGFYVYAADESTAPDTLGKLLELYGLSQNIELNYVTKCENYEEKEELLLDNDDEIWQILAGRSDAKLDNTSDFFERENRIYLAFTATSETLGVYNRVIYISEDGYFATNILDYEYSYFIGKEAAGQIIRYVQKHSTETKSSSSAPTISGTVTEIGNGYMIVDNTALCRNPKAGKEYKVYTDDIRVKRWSESGEIKTGDLVAVEYEGKISDSCEITGAYSIFTGTLEENDILTQ
;
A
#
# COMPACT_ATOMS: atom_id res chain seq x y z
N MET A 1 10.81 37.07 -23.72
CA MET A 1 9.54 36.35 -23.52
C MET A 1 9.60 35.72 -22.15
N ASN A 2 8.74 36.16 -21.22
CA ASN A 2 8.68 35.57 -19.88
C ASN A 2 8.00 34.20 -19.98
N ILE A 3 8.66 33.18 -19.45
CA ILE A 3 8.10 31.84 -19.30
C ILE A 3 7.03 31.94 -18.20
N PRO A 4 5.78 31.51 -18.44
CA PRO A 4 4.78 31.48 -17.38
C PRO A 4 5.24 30.55 -16.27
N LYS A 5 5.00 30.93 -15.01
CA LYS A 5 5.28 30.02 -13.90
C LYS A 5 4.31 28.85 -14.02
N ILE A 6 4.78 27.63 -13.71
CA ILE A 6 3.99 26.38 -13.74
C ILE A 6 2.64 26.52 -13.00
N ALA A 7 2.58 27.38 -11.96
CA ALA A 7 1.36 27.70 -11.24
C ALA A 7 0.23 28.25 -12.12
N ASP A 8 0.55 29.02 -13.16
CA ASP A 8 -0.44 29.62 -14.07
C ASP A 8 -1.08 28.58 -15.01
N ALA A 9 -0.46 27.41 -15.18
CA ALA A 9 -0.95 26.32 -16.04
C ALA A 9 -1.91 25.35 -15.33
N ILE A 10 -2.00 25.40 -13.98
CA ILE A 10 -2.69 24.39 -13.16
C ILE A 10 -4.05 24.89 -12.62
N GLY A 11 -4.46 26.12 -12.91
CA GLY A 11 -5.86 26.57 -12.84
C GLY A 11 -6.59 26.55 -11.48
N TYR A 12 -5.97 26.10 -10.38
CA TYR A 12 -6.59 25.97 -9.06
C TYR A 12 -5.59 26.14 -7.90
N ILE A 13 -4.77 27.20 -7.94
CA ILE A 13 -3.95 27.58 -6.77
C ILE A 13 -4.35 28.97 -6.32
N ASP A 14 -4.81 29.07 -5.07
CA ASP A 14 -5.16 30.33 -4.44
C ASP A 14 -3.90 31.17 -4.18
N ASN A 15 -3.83 32.36 -4.78
CA ASN A 15 -2.69 33.26 -4.69
C ASN A 15 -2.50 33.83 -3.27
N GLU A 16 -3.50 33.77 -2.39
CA GLU A 16 -3.34 34.15 -0.98
C GLU A 16 -2.43 33.17 -0.22
N LEU A 17 -2.52 31.87 -0.51
CA LEU A 17 -1.69 30.84 0.13
C LEU A 17 -0.21 30.96 -0.28
N ILE A 18 0.06 31.37 -1.52
CA ILE A 18 1.43 31.58 -2.01
C ILE A 18 2.08 32.77 -1.27
N THR A 19 1.35 33.88 -1.13
CA THR A 19 1.83 35.08 -0.45
C THR A 19 2.10 34.81 1.04
N ALA A 20 1.20 34.10 1.71
CA ALA A 20 1.35 33.73 3.12
C ALA A 20 2.58 32.83 3.38
N THR A 21 2.99 32.03 2.40
CA THR A 21 4.14 31.13 2.51
C THR A 21 5.47 31.86 2.28
N LEU A 22 5.48 32.88 1.40
CA LEU A 22 6.67 33.67 1.09
C LEU A 22 7.02 34.71 2.16
N GLU A 23 6.03 35.17 2.94
CA GLU A 23 6.23 36.12 4.04
C GLU A 23 6.54 35.47 5.40
N ALA A 24 6.48 34.14 5.49
CA ALA A 24 6.75 33.42 6.73
C ALA A 24 8.27 33.35 7.02
N PRO A 25 8.75 33.84 8.18
CA PRO A 25 10.16 33.72 8.54
C PRO A 25 10.55 32.24 8.76
N PRO A 26 11.81 31.86 8.48
CA PRO A 26 12.25 30.47 8.63
C PRO A 26 12.06 29.99 10.08
N LYS A 27 11.29 28.92 10.25
CA LYS A 27 11.01 28.35 11.58
C LYS A 27 12.31 27.85 12.21
N LYS A 28 12.65 28.39 13.39
CA LYS A 28 13.70 27.84 14.27
C LYS A 28 13.26 26.50 14.85
N ARG A 29 14.26 25.61 15.03
CA ARG A 29 14.16 24.28 15.66
C ARG A 29 13.33 24.32 16.94
N HIS A 30 12.38 23.39 17.07
CA HIS A 30 11.65 23.16 18.32
C HIS A 30 12.13 21.89 19.03
N ASN A 31 12.43 22.04 20.31
CA ASN A 31 12.67 20.95 21.28
C ASN A 31 11.34 20.24 21.62
N PRO A 32 11.34 18.94 21.97
CA PRO A 32 10.14 18.10 21.97
C PRO A 32 9.43 18.08 23.34
N VAL A 33 9.15 19.24 23.93
CA VAL A 33 8.28 19.29 25.13
C VAL A 33 7.36 20.50 25.01
N MET A 34 6.18 20.31 24.40
CA MET A 34 5.07 21.24 24.58
C MET A 34 3.74 20.47 24.62
N LYS A 35 3.00 20.76 25.70
CA LYS A 35 1.82 20.06 26.22
C LYS A 35 0.64 20.12 25.26
N TRP A 36 0.01 18.98 25.01
CA TRP A 36 -1.26 18.88 24.28
C TRP A 36 -2.43 19.22 25.21
N MET A 37 -3.24 20.21 24.83
CA MET A 37 -4.61 20.37 25.30
C MET A 37 -5.54 20.35 24.08
N THR A 38 -6.28 19.25 23.96
CA THR A 38 -7.65 19.07 23.41
C THR A 38 -8.12 19.99 22.26
N ALA A 39 -8.29 19.39 21.08
CA ALA A 39 -9.57 19.32 20.37
C ALA A 39 -9.45 18.31 19.21
N ALA A 40 -10.26 17.27 19.25
CA ALA A 40 -10.36 16.25 18.21
C ALA A 40 -10.92 16.86 16.92
N ALA A 41 -10.03 17.10 15.95
CA ALA A 41 -10.38 17.32 14.55
C ALA A 41 -9.43 16.44 13.74
N CYS A 42 -9.65 15.12 13.80
CA CYS A 42 -8.96 14.14 12.96
C CYS A 42 -9.55 14.19 11.55
N LEU A 43 -9.25 15.27 10.82
CA LEU A 43 -9.25 15.25 9.36
C LEU A 43 -7.97 14.52 8.93
N THR A 44 -7.93 13.20 9.17
CA THR A 44 -6.88 12.34 8.63
C THR A 44 -7.25 11.99 7.20
N LEU A 45 -6.73 12.78 6.26
CA LEU A 45 -6.57 12.37 4.87
C LEU A 45 -5.64 11.15 4.86
N PHE A 46 -6.20 9.95 4.80
CA PHE A 46 -5.44 8.77 4.40
C PHE A 46 -5.07 8.92 2.93
N VAL A 47 -3.98 9.62 2.67
CA VAL A 47 -3.26 9.46 1.43
C VAL A 47 -2.49 8.16 1.58
N ILE A 48 -3.09 7.04 1.18
CA ILE A 48 -2.30 5.90 0.73
C ILE A 48 -1.67 6.38 -0.58
N ALA A 49 -0.60 7.17 -0.47
CA ALA A 49 0.34 7.32 -1.55
C ALA A 49 1.02 5.96 -1.62
N GLY A 50 0.41 5.05 -2.37
CA GLY A 50 1.21 4.15 -3.17
C GLY A 50 2.16 5.08 -3.92
N ILE A 51 3.45 4.96 -3.65
CA ILE A 51 4.43 5.57 -4.53
C ILE A 51 4.08 4.98 -5.89
N LEU A 52 3.54 5.85 -6.75
CA LEU A 52 3.29 5.56 -8.14
C LEU A 52 4.68 5.32 -8.74
N ILE A 53 5.15 4.07 -8.69
CA ILE A 53 6.24 3.63 -9.52
C ILE A 53 5.64 3.66 -10.92
N PRO A 54 6.09 4.55 -11.83
CA PRO A 54 5.67 4.46 -13.21
C PRO A 54 6.22 3.12 -13.69
N HIS A 55 5.36 2.12 -13.86
CA HIS A 55 5.67 0.93 -14.61
C HIS A 55 5.89 1.34 -16.07
N LEU A 56 7.07 1.87 -16.37
CA LEU A 56 7.51 2.14 -17.72
C LEU A 56 8.02 0.81 -18.27
N LEU A 57 7.13 0.10 -18.97
CA LEU A 57 7.41 -1.15 -19.66
C LEU A 57 8.67 -1.04 -20.53
N LYS A 58 9.77 -1.68 -20.14
CA LYS A 58 10.80 -2.13 -21.09
C LYS A 58 10.34 -3.44 -21.72
N ASN A 59 9.67 -3.33 -22.87
CA ASN A 59 9.31 -4.48 -23.69
C ASN A 59 10.57 -5.01 -24.40
N ASP A 60 10.91 -6.28 -24.17
CA ASP A 60 11.68 -7.01 -25.18
C ASP A 60 10.71 -7.50 -26.25
N ALA A 61 11.07 -7.23 -27.49
CA ALA A 61 10.40 -7.77 -28.66
C ALA A 61 10.52 -9.30 -28.65
N THR A 62 9.40 -10.02 -28.46
CA THR A 62 9.05 -11.29 -29.14
C THR A 62 7.76 -11.92 -28.57
N ALA A 63 6.62 -11.22 -28.67
CA ALA A 63 5.28 -11.78 -28.85
C ALA A 63 4.32 -10.61 -29.10
N GLU A 64 3.49 -10.65 -30.16
CA GLU A 64 2.44 -9.64 -30.31
C GLU A 64 1.42 -9.80 -29.17
N SER A 65 1.29 -8.78 -28.31
CA SER A 65 0.28 -8.76 -27.25
C SER A 65 -1.13 -8.92 -27.86
N LYS A 66 -1.96 -9.78 -27.25
CA LYS A 66 -3.38 -9.99 -27.59
C LYS A 66 -4.15 -8.66 -27.66
N TYR A 67 -3.79 -7.71 -26.81
CA TYR A 67 -4.45 -6.43 -26.67
C TYR A 67 -3.77 -5.36 -27.53
N LYS A 68 -4.60 -4.52 -28.17
CA LYS A 68 -4.18 -3.31 -28.87
C LYS A 68 -4.05 -2.13 -27.91
N TYR A 69 -4.92 -2.11 -26.92
CA TYR A 69 -5.07 -1.02 -25.97
C TYR A 69 -4.99 -1.55 -24.54
N HIS A 70 -4.63 -0.67 -23.60
CA HIS A 70 -4.78 -0.92 -22.17
C HIS A 70 -5.56 0.22 -21.52
N VAL A 71 -5.96 0.01 -20.26
CA VAL A 71 -6.68 1.01 -19.45
C VAL A 71 -5.70 1.62 -18.48
N SER A 72 -5.47 2.93 -18.55
CA SER A 72 -4.68 3.61 -17.53
C SER A 72 -5.46 3.69 -16.22
N LYS A 73 -4.87 3.20 -15.13
CA LYS A 73 -5.48 3.26 -13.80
C LYS A 73 -5.38 4.69 -13.28
N THR A 74 -6.52 5.35 -13.03
CA THR A 74 -6.54 6.63 -12.31
C THR A 74 -6.99 6.39 -10.88
N GLU A 75 -6.11 6.63 -9.91
CA GLU A 75 -6.48 6.64 -8.51
C GLU A 75 -7.34 7.88 -8.19
N ARG A 76 -8.46 7.66 -7.52
CA ARG A 76 -9.33 8.74 -7.03
C ARG A 76 -9.51 8.58 -5.53
N ALA A 77 -9.20 9.64 -4.78
CA ALA A 77 -9.62 9.75 -3.39
C ALA A 77 -11.13 10.08 -3.36
N ILE A 78 -11.95 9.07 -3.07
CA ILE A 78 -13.39 9.22 -2.87
C ILE A 78 -13.67 9.07 -1.38
N GLU A 79 -14.28 10.08 -0.78
CA GLU A 79 -14.88 9.91 0.53
C GLU A 79 -16.25 9.25 0.36
N TRP A 80 -16.34 7.99 0.82
CA TRP A 80 -17.58 7.23 0.72
C TRP A 80 -18.61 7.70 1.75
N PRO A 81 -19.90 7.82 1.38
CA PRO A 81 -20.97 7.97 2.35
C PRO A 81 -20.91 6.89 3.43
N TRP A 82 -21.33 7.19 4.67
CA TRP A 82 -21.20 6.28 5.81
C TRP A 82 -21.66 4.84 5.55
N LYS A 83 -22.78 4.66 4.84
CA LYS A 83 -23.32 3.33 4.49
C LYS A 83 -22.40 2.47 3.62
N TYR A 84 -21.47 3.08 2.90
CA TYR A 84 -20.53 2.44 1.98
C TYR A 84 -19.09 2.37 2.52
N LYS A 85 -18.86 2.85 3.75
CA LYS A 85 -17.58 2.71 4.44
C LYS A 85 -17.44 1.30 5.05
N THR A 86 -16.26 0.71 4.91
CA THR A 86 -15.84 -0.49 5.68
C THR A 86 -15.81 -0.18 7.18
N ALA A 87 -15.70 -1.19 8.04
CA ALA A 87 -15.50 -0.95 9.48
C ALA A 87 -14.19 -0.19 9.76
N ALA A 88 -13.09 -0.55 9.06
CA ALA A 88 -11.83 0.20 9.13
C ALA A 88 -11.99 1.70 8.75
N GLU A 89 -12.79 2.01 7.73
CA GLU A 89 -13.05 3.39 7.31
C GLU A 89 -14.00 4.15 8.24
N LYS A 90 -14.96 3.46 8.86
CA LYS A 90 -15.88 4.03 9.85
C LYS A 90 -15.17 4.34 11.17
N TYR A 91 -14.25 3.48 11.56
CA TYR A 91 -13.59 3.50 12.86
C TYR A 91 -12.06 3.49 12.68
N PRO A 92 -11.49 4.59 12.16
CA PRO A 92 -10.07 4.65 11.80
C PRO A 92 -9.14 4.64 13.01
N ALA A 93 -9.65 4.96 14.20
CA ALA A 93 -8.88 4.92 15.44
C ALA A 93 -9.74 4.38 16.58
N ILE A 94 -9.09 3.64 17.48
CA ILE A 94 -9.69 3.06 18.68
C ILE A 94 -8.82 3.37 19.90
N LYS A 95 -9.43 3.30 21.09
CA LYS A 95 -8.71 3.39 22.36
C LYS A 95 -8.85 2.08 23.13
N PHE A 96 -7.73 1.48 23.46
CA PHE A 96 -7.66 0.25 24.22
C PHE A 96 -6.57 0.36 25.29
N ASN A 97 -6.87 -0.02 26.53
CA ASN A 97 -5.96 0.10 27.69
C ASN A 97 -5.31 1.48 27.87
N GLY A 98 -6.05 2.56 27.55
CA GLY A 98 -5.56 3.94 27.67
C GLY A 98 -4.62 4.38 26.55
N LYS A 99 -4.33 3.51 25.57
CA LYS A 99 -3.52 3.80 24.38
C LYS A 99 -4.42 3.99 23.16
N GLN A 100 -4.00 4.87 22.26
CA GLN A 100 -4.66 5.08 20.97
C GLN A 100 -3.99 4.21 19.90
N PHE A 101 -4.82 3.57 19.09
CA PHE A 101 -4.38 2.80 17.94
C PHE A 101 -5.12 3.26 16.68
N THR A 102 -4.41 3.33 15.56
CA THR A 102 -4.94 3.72 14.26
C THR A 102 -4.91 2.52 13.31
N VAL A 103 -5.95 2.39 12.49
CA VAL A 103 -6.08 1.29 11.53
C VAL A 103 -4.96 1.35 10.48
N LYS A 104 -4.36 0.19 10.18
CA LYS A 104 -3.26 0.07 9.22
C LYS A 104 -3.70 -0.35 7.83
N SER A 105 -4.79 -1.12 7.75
CA SER A 105 -5.30 -1.68 6.51
C SER A 105 -6.81 -1.56 6.46
N GLN A 106 -7.34 -1.30 5.27
CA GLN A 106 -8.78 -1.36 5.02
C GLN A 106 -9.27 -2.80 4.84
N ASN A 107 -8.36 -3.76 4.76
CA ASN A 107 -8.67 -5.17 4.56
C ASN A 107 -8.69 -5.87 5.93
N PRO A 108 -9.66 -6.77 6.17
CA PRO A 108 -9.65 -7.57 7.37
C PRO A 108 -8.43 -8.51 7.35
N ILE A 109 -7.87 -8.77 8.53
CA ILE A 109 -6.81 -9.75 8.72
C ILE A 109 -7.40 -11.17 8.64
N HIS A 110 -6.65 -12.11 8.05
CA HIS A 110 -7.07 -13.50 8.01
C HIS A 110 -7.19 -14.10 9.42
N THR A 111 -8.19 -14.95 9.63
CA THR A 111 -8.48 -15.52 10.96
C THR A 111 -7.32 -16.34 11.54
N ASP A 112 -6.46 -16.92 10.70
CA ASP A 112 -5.29 -17.69 11.14
C ASP A 112 -4.22 -16.82 11.82
N ALA A 113 -4.20 -15.52 11.54
CA ALA A 113 -3.28 -14.58 12.17
C ALA A 113 -3.78 -14.08 13.54
N LEU A 114 -5.07 -14.29 13.86
CA LEU A 114 -5.66 -13.88 15.13
C LEU A 114 -5.16 -14.75 16.29
N GLY A 115 -4.62 -14.11 17.32
CA GLY A 115 -4.28 -14.74 18.59
C GLY A 115 -5.42 -14.68 19.61
N ASP A 116 -5.04 -14.80 20.89
CA ASP A 116 -5.98 -14.79 22.01
C ASP A 116 -6.79 -13.49 22.11
N GLU A 117 -8.03 -13.59 22.59
CA GLU A 117 -8.84 -12.44 23.00
C GLU A 117 -8.21 -11.77 24.24
N ILE A 118 -8.05 -10.45 24.18
CA ILE A 118 -7.45 -9.64 25.24
C ILE A 118 -8.42 -8.59 25.81
N GLY A 119 -9.61 -8.44 25.23
CA GLY A 119 -10.69 -7.64 25.79
C GLY A 119 -11.58 -7.03 24.70
N SER A 120 -12.19 -5.89 25.03
CA SER A 120 -13.06 -5.15 24.11
C SER A 120 -12.84 -3.65 24.23
N CYS A 121 -13.08 -2.89 23.16
CA CYS A 121 -13.10 -1.43 23.17
C CYS A 121 -14.35 -0.86 22.48
N ILE A 122 -14.65 0.39 22.77
CA ILE A 122 -15.66 1.15 22.02
C ILE A 122 -14.94 1.86 20.88
N ALA A 123 -15.28 1.47 19.66
CA ALA A 123 -14.89 2.14 18.43
C ALA A 123 -15.87 3.30 18.16
N GLU A 124 -15.35 4.49 17.92
CA GLU A 124 -16.16 5.69 17.68
C GLU A 124 -15.89 6.21 16.26
N GLY A 125 -16.95 6.56 15.55
CA GLY A 125 -16.85 7.14 14.21
C GLY A 125 -17.82 8.29 14.03
N LEU A 126 -17.48 9.19 13.11
CA LEU A 126 -18.28 10.37 12.78
C LEU A 126 -18.66 10.29 11.30
N ASP A 127 -19.95 10.33 11.03
CA ASP A 127 -20.45 10.50 9.68
C ASP A 127 -20.29 11.98 9.27
N PRO A 128 -19.41 12.29 8.31
CA PRO A 128 -19.14 13.67 7.91
C PRO A 128 -20.35 14.34 7.23
N ASP A 129 -21.23 13.56 6.61
CA ASP A 129 -22.39 14.09 5.87
C ASP A 129 -23.51 14.53 6.82
N THR A 130 -23.66 13.84 7.95
CA THR A 130 -24.77 14.03 8.89
C THR A 130 -24.34 14.55 10.26
N GLU A 131 -23.02 14.65 10.50
CA GLU A 131 -22.38 14.91 11.80
C GLU A 131 -22.79 13.93 12.91
N LYS A 132 -23.44 12.82 12.53
CA LYS A 132 -23.90 11.83 13.48
C LYS A 132 -22.74 10.97 13.96
N LYS A 133 -22.62 10.85 15.29
CA LYS A 133 -21.68 9.93 15.92
C LYS A 133 -22.26 8.52 15.96
N TYR A 134 -21.41 7.57 15.62
CA TYR A 134 -21.68 6.14 15.72
C TYR A 134 -20.67 5.51 16.67
N THR A 135 -21.11 4.48 17.36
CA THR A 135 -20.27 3.72 18.29
C THR A 135 -20.51 2.25 18.06
N GLU A 136 -19.46 1.46 18.15
CA GLU A 136 -19.52 0.01 18.03
C GLU A 136 -18.62 -0.64 19.07
N THR A 137 -19.00 -1.82 19.55
CA THR A 137 -18.16 -2.59 20.47
C THR A 137 -17.32 -3.55 19.65
N PHE A 138 -16.01 -3.35 19.69
CA PHE A 138 -15.06 -4.25 19.06
C PHE A 138 -14.48 -5.20 20.10
N GLU A 139 -14.41 -6.47 19.73
CA GLU A 139 -13.53 -7.42 20.36
C GLU A 139 -12.09 -7.10 19.96
N VAL A 140 -11.16 -7.24 20.90
CA VAL A 140 -9.73 -6.98 20.70
C VAL A 140 -8.97 -8.27 20.95
N ARG A 141 -8.15 -8.65 19.98
CA ARG A 141 -7.30 -9.85 19.99
C ARG A 141 -5.84 -9.49 19.79
N LYS A 142 -4.96 -10.39 20.25
CA LYS A 142 -3.56 -10.40 19.83
C LYS A 142 -3.46 -10.74 18.34
N ILE A 143 -2.32 -10.41 17.74
CA ILE A 143 -1.91 -10.94 16.45
C ILE A 143 -0.73 -11.87 16.70
N HIS A 144 -0.74 -13.08 16.12
CA HIS A 144 0.33 -14.06 16.32
C HIS A 144 1.70 -13.48 15.97
N GLY A 145 2.67 -13.65 16.88
CA GLY A 145 4.05 -13.19 16.66
C GLY A 145 4.28 -11.67 16.76
N ILE A 146 3.25 -10.89 17.13
CA ILE A 146 3.36 -9.42 17.26
C ILE A 146 3.00 -8.99 18.68
N SER A 147 3.75 -8.05 19.22
CA SER A 147 3.46 -7.46 20.54
C SER A 147 2.16 -6.65 20.52
N GLU A 148 1.25 -6.95 21.47
CA GLU A 148 -0.02 -6.23 21.66
C GLU A 148 0.16 -4.76 22.05
N GLU A 149 1.36 -4.38 22.52
CA GLU A 149 1.73 -2.99 22.76
C GLU A 149 1.91 -2.19 21.46
N LEU A 150 2.12 -2.87 20.33
CA LEU A 150 2.41 -2.25 19.04
C LEU A 150 1.27 -2.39 18.06
N MET A 151 0.70 -3.59 17.95
CA MET A 151 -0.43 -3.85 17.07
C MET A 151 -1.41 -4.81 17.72
N ILE A 152 -2.68 -4.55 17.47
CA ILE A 152 -3.81 -5.38 17.90
C ILE A 152 -4.72 -5.63 16.71
N ALA A 153 -5.44 -6.75 16.74
CA ALA A 153 -6.57 -6.97 15.85
C ALA A 153 -7.85 -6.53 16.60
N ALA A 154 -8.65 -5.66 15.99
CA ALA A 154 -9.92 -5.26 16.57
C ALA A 154 -11.04 -5.30 15.52
N GLY A 155 -12.21 -5.75 15.94
CA GLY A 155 -13.35 -5.87 15.05
C GLY A 155 -14.55 -6.60 15.67
N ASN A 156 -15.44 -7.07 14.81
CA ASN A 156 -16.69 -7.71 15.17
C ASN A 156 -16.96 -8.90 14.22
N GLU A 157 -18.22 -9.31 14.08
CA GLU A 157 -18.63 -10.38 13.16
C GLU A 157 -18.34 -10.10 11.67
N ASP A 158 -18.19 -8.83 11.28
CA ASP A 158 -17.88 -8.41 9.90
C ASP A 158 -16.37 -8.56 9.57
N GLY A 159 -15.54 -8.80 10.59
CA GLY A 159 -14.10 -9.03 10.43
C GLY A 159 -13.26 -8.24 11.44
N PHE A 160 -11.99 -8.63 11.53
CA PHE A 160 -10.99 -7.99 12.38
C PHE A 160 -9.99 -7.21 11.52
N TYR A 161 -9.58 -6.05 11.97
CA TYR A 161 -8.64 -5.18 11.26
C TYR A 161 -7.40 -4.93 12.11
N VAL A 162 -6.26 -4.70 11.46
CA VAL A 162 -5.00 -4.39 12.13
C VAL A 162 -5.00 -2.93 12.57
N TYR A 163 -4.83 -2.69 13.86
CA TYR A 163 -4.65 -1.37 14.46
C TYR A 163 -3.27 -1.26 15.07
N ALA A 164 -2.50 -0.24 14.70
CA ALA A 164 -1.17 0.04 15.23
C ALA A 164 -1.20 1.20 16.23
N ALA A 165 -0.38 1.10 17.27
CA ALA A 165 -0.24 2.11 18.30
C ALA A 165 0.32 3.42 17.74
N ASP A 166 -0.35 4.55 18.00
CA ASP A 166 0.09 5.87 17.55
C ASP A 166 1.42 6.30 18.20
N GLU A 167 1.58 5.96 19.48
CA GLU A 167 2.80 6.24 20.25
C GLU A 167 3.69 5.01 20.32
N SER A 168 4.24 4.60 19.17
CA SER A 168 5.29 3.59 19.12
C SER A 168 6.67 4.26 19.03
N THR A 169 7.55 3.95 19.98
CA THR A 169 8.96 4.36 19.87
C THR A 169 9.66 3.45 18.88
N ALA A 170 10.42 4.02 17.95
CA ALA A 170 11.27 3.26 17.05
C ALA A 170 12.14 2.26 17.85
N PRO A 171 12.19 0.97 17.46
CA PRO A 171 13.06 0.01 18.11
C PRO A 171 14.52 0.48 18.07
N ASP A 172 15.20 0.47 19.22
CA ASP A 172 16.58 0.98 19.33
C ASP A 172 17.62 0.03 18.72
N THR A 173 17.23 -1.22 18.42
CA THR A 173 18.04 -2.19 17.70
C THR A 173 17.25 -2.95 16.64
N LEU A 174 17.96 -3.43 15.62
CA LEU A 174 17.38 -4.27 14.57
C LEU A 174 16.75 -5.53 15.17
N GLY A 175 17.39 -6.15 16.17
CA GLY A 175 16.85 -7.34 16.84
C GLY A 175 15.48 -7.10 17.45
N LYS A 176 15.27 -5.95 18.10
CA LYS A 176 13.95 -5.59 18.63
C LYS A 176 12.94 -5.35 17.52
N LEU A 177 13.33 -4.72 16.41
CA LEU A 177 12.45 -4.56 15.25
C LEU A 177 11.99 -5.92 14.71
N LEU A 178 12.92 -6.86 14.54
CA LEU A 178 12.63 -8.21 14.04
C LEU A 178 11.70 -8.98 15.00
N GLU A 179 11.96 -8.94 16.31
CA GLU A 179 11.21 -9.66 17.33
C GLU A 179 9.81 -9.08 17.55
N LEU A 180 9.70 -7.76 17.72
CA LEU A 180 8.47 -7.10 18.13
C LEU A 180 7.35 -7.18 17.07
N TYR A 181 7.74 -7.23 15.79
CA TYR A 181 6.84 -7.33 14.64
C TYR A 181 6.88 -8.70 13.97
N GLY A 182 7.66 -9.65 14.50
CA GLY A 182 7.82 -10.98 13.92
C GLY A 182 8.20 -10.94 12.44
N LEU A 183 9.10 -10.03 12.02
CA LEU A 183 9.27 -9.69 10.60
C LEU A 183 9.62 -10.91 9.74
N SER A 184 10.49 -11.81 10.21
CA SER A 184 10.86 -13.02 9.47
C SER A 184 9.74 -14.06 9.34
N GLN A 185 8.65 -13.92 10.09
CA GLN A 185 7.47 -14.79 10.00
C GLN A 185 6.35 -14.14 9.18
N ASN A 186 6.36 -12.80 9.09
CA ASN A 186 5.25 -12.02 8.57
C ASN A 186 5.56 -11.31 7.25
N ILE A 187 6.82 -11.28 6.81
CA ILE A 187 7.27 -10.62 5.58
C ILE A 187 8.11 -11.61 4.76
N GLU A 188 7.78 -11.72 3.47
CA GLU A 188 8.60 -12.43 2.49
C GLU A 188 9.48 -11.41 1.73
N LEU A 189 10.75 -11.76 1.52
CA LEU A 189 11.75 -10.94 0.80
C LEU A 189 12.08 -11.57 -0.56
N ASN A 190 11.06 -11.87 -1.36
CA ASN A 190 11.22 -12.57 -2.64
C ASN A 190 11.32 -11.64 -3.86
N TYR A 191 10.61 -10.51 -3.86
CA TYR A 191 10.64 -9.56 -4.97
C TYR A 191 11.64 -8.43 -4.69
N VAL A 192 12.68 -8.36 -5.52
CA VAL A 192 13.81 -7.46 -5.31
C VAL A 192 14.07 -6.59 -6.53
N THR A 193 14.15 -5.29 -6.31
CA THR A 193 14.62 -4.35 -7.33
C THR A 193 16.02 -3.89 -6.96
N LYS A 194 16.96 -4.06 -7.88
CA LYS A 194 18.29 -3.47 -7.76
C LYS A 194 18.26 -2.03 -8.24
N CYS A 195 18.74 -1.13 -7.40
CA CYS A 195 18.70 0.29 -7.65
C CYS A 195 20.10 0.91 -7.58
N GLU A 196 20.29 1.96 -8.38
CA GLU A 196 21.42 2.87 -8.29
C GLU A 196 20.87 4.29 -8.28
N ASN A 197 21.16 5.06 -7.23
CA ASN A 197 20.48 6.33 -6.96
C ASN A 197 18.95 6.12 -6.85
N TYR A 198 18.17 6.92 -7.57
CA TYR A 198 16.72 6.79 -7.67
C TYR A 198 16.29 5.95 -8.88
N GLU A 199 17.23 5.33 -9.59
CA GLU A 199 16.93 4.57 -10.81
C GLU A 199 16.91 3.07 -10.53
N GLU A 200 15.84 2.42 -10.94
CA GLU A 200 15.70 0.97 -10.98
C GLU A 200 16.51 0.41 -12.16
N LYS A 201 17.29 -0.63 -11.90
CA LYS A 201 18.20 -1.22 -12.89
C LYS A 201 17.78 -2.61 -13.32
N GLU A 202 17.29 -3.41 -12.38
CA GLU A 202 17.04 -4.83 -12.57
C GLU A 202 15.99 -5.30 -11.56
N GLU A 203 15.04 -6.13 -12.01
CA GLU A 203 14.03 -6.77 -11.17
C GLU A 203 14.35 -8.25 -11.06
N LEU A 204 14.29 -8.77 -9.83
CA LEU A 204 14.77 -10.09 -9.47
C LEU A 204 13.70 -10.80 -8.63
N LEU A 205 13.50 -12.09 -8.89
CA LEU A 205 12.69 -12.97 -8.05
C LEU A 205 13.62 -13.95 -7.33
N LEU A 206 13.58 -13.93 -6.01
CA LEU A 206 14.35 -14.79 -5.12
C LEU A 206 13.49 -15.98 -4.65
N ASP A 207 14.03 -17.19 -4.78
CA ASP A 207 13.30 -18.43 -4.48
C ASP A 207 13.13 -18.69 -2.96
N ASN A 208 14.03 -18.15 -2.14
CA ASN A 208 14.03 -18.33 -0.68
C ASN A 208 14.79 -17.17 0.00
N ASP A 209 14.23 -16.61 1.07
CA ASP A 209 14.80 -15.51 1.86
C ASP A 209 15.37 -15.93 3.23
N ASP A 210 15.34 -17.22 3.58
CA ASP A 210 15.84 -17.76 4.86
C ASP A 210 17.25 -17.24 5.21
N GLU A 211 18.18 -17.28 4.25
CA GLU A 211 19.57 -16.85 4.49
C GLU A 211 19.66 -15.34 4.78
N ILE A 212 18.79 -14.53 4.15
CA ILE A 212 18.72 -13.09 4.41
C ILE A 212 18.26 -12.85 5.84
N TRP A 213 17.19 -13.52 6.27
CA TRP A 213 16.70 -13.42 7.64
C TRP A 213 17.73 -13.89 8.67
N GLN A 214 18.48 -14.95 8.39
CA GLN A 214 19.57 -15.41 9.27
C GLN A 214 20.71 -14.38 9.39
N ILE A 215 21.12 -13.76 8.28
CA ILE A 215 22.14 -12.71 8.29
C ILE A 215 21.66 -11.50 9.12
N LEU A 216 20.40 -11.08 8.93
CA LEU A 216 19.81 -9.96 9.68
C LEU A 216 19.67 -10.28 11.17
N ALA A 217 19.25 -11.49 11.54
CA ALA A 217 19.20 -11.94 12.93
C ALA A 217 20.58 -11.92 13.60
N GLY A 218 21.64 -12.24 12.84
CA GLY A 218 23.04 -12.12 13.25
C GLY A 218 23.53 -10.68 13.49
N ARG A 219 22.70 -9.67 13.16
CA ARG A 219 22.95 -8.23 13.38
C ARG A 219 21.92 -7.61 14.32
N SER A 220 21.38 -8.42 15.24
CA SER A 220 20.36 -8.00 16.22
C SER A 220 20.77 -6.83 17.13
N ASP A 221 22.06 -6.60 17.33
CA ASP A 221 22.62 -5.50 18.12
C ASP A 221 22.80 -4.19 17.34
N ALA A 222 22.63 -4.21 16.01
CA ALA A 222 22.72 -3.03 15.15
C ALA A 222 21.79 -1.93 15.65
N LYS A 223 22.36 -0.75 15.88
CA LYS A 223 21.65 0.39 16.47
C LYS A 223 20.85 1.14 15.42
N LEU A 224 19.71 1.66 15.84
CA LEU A 224 18.93 2.63 15.07
C LEU A 224 19.83 3.82 14.72
N ASP A 225 19.97 4.10 13.44
CA ASP A 225 20.52 5.32 12.91
C ASP A 225 19.39 6.36 12.83
N ASN A 226 19.45 7.34 13.72
CA ASN A 226 18.52 8.45 13.80
C ASN A 226 19.15 9.77 13.34
N THR A 227 20.22 9.72 12.55
CA THR A 227 20.88 10.93 12.03
C THR A 227 20.09 11.58 10.90
N SER A 228 19.20 10.84 10.24
CA SER A 228 18.29 11.30 9.19
C SER A 228 16.89 10.76 9.42
N ASP A 229 15.88 11.55 9.04
CA ASP A 229 14.47 11.15 9.08
C ASP A 229 14.08 10.23 7.91
N PHE A 230 14.97 10.08 6.93
CA PHE A 230 14.79 9.21 5.78
C PHE A 230 16.12 8.62 5.30
N PHE A 231 16.03 7.50 4.60
CA PHE A 231 17.06 6.76 3.93
C PHE A 231 17.41 7.46 2.63
N GLU A 232 18.50 8.23 2.66
CA GLU A 232 19.01 8.88 1.45
C GLU A 232 19.43 7.83 0.43
N ARG A 233 18.98 7.99 -0.82
CA ARG A 233 19.25 7.07 -1.91
C ARG A 233 20.27 7.64 -2.89
N GLU A 234 20.49 8.94 -2.88
CA GLU A 234 21.47 9.60 -3.73
C GLU A 234 22.88 9.01 -3.50
N ASN A 235 23.58 8.70 -4.59
CA ASN A 235 24.90 8.10 -4.62
C ASN A 235 25.01 6.72 -3.95
N ARG A 236 23.92 5.94 -3.94
CA ARG A 236 23.90 4.57 -3.39
C ARG A 236 23.54 3.51 -4.41
N ILE A 237 24.12 2.33 -4.23
CA ILE A 237 23.69 1.08 -4.83
C ILE A 237 23.03 0.26 -3.72
N TYR A 238 21.82 -0.23 -3.97
CA TYR A 238 21.04 -0.95 -2.97
C TYR A 238 20.05 -1.92 -3.62
N LEU A 239 19.58 -2.85 -2.81
CA LEU A 239 18.42 -3.69 -3.08
C LEU A 239 17.20 -3.10 -2.38
N ALA A 240 16.08 -3.05 -3.09
CA ALA A 240 14.77 -2.69 -2.58
C ALA A 240 13.87 -3.93 -2.65
N PHE A 241 13.56 -4.50 -1.49
CA PHE A 241 12.62 -5.62 -1.36
C PHE A 241 11.21 -5.06 -1.22
N THR A 242 10.30 -5.51 -2.07
CA THR A 242 8.88 -5.19 -1.92
C THR A 242 8.32 -6.02 -0.77
N ALA A 243 7.73 -5.33 0.21
CA ALA A 243 7.21 -5.91 1.42
C ALA A 243 5.69 -5.72 1.50
N THR A 244 4.98 -6.84 1.56
CA THR A 244 3.53 -6.91 1.74
C THR A 244 3.23 -7.94 2.83
N SER A 245 2.34 -7.61 3.74
CA SER A 245 1.91 -8.47 4.85
C SER A 245 0.53 -8.06 5.32
N GLU A 246 -0.46 -8.92 5.11
CA GLU A 246 -1.80 -8.72 5.67
C GLU A 246 -1.77 -8.69 7.20
N THR A 247 -0.94 -9.55 7.80
CA THR A 247 -0.76 -9.64 9.26
C THR A 247 -0.30 -8.32 9.89
N LEU A 248 0.57 -7.58 9.20
CA LEU A 248 1.06 -6.28 9.65
C LEU A 248 0.25 -5.11 9.10
N GLY A 249 -0.75 -5.35 8.24
CA GLY A 249 -1.46 -4.32 7.51
C GLY A 249 -0.53 -3.50 6.60
N VAL A 250 0.46 -4.17 5.98
CA VAL A 250 1.49 -3.58 5.13
C VAL A 250 1.22 -3.97 3.69
N TYR A 251 1.19 -2.99 2.79
CA TYR A 251 1.01 -3.26 1.36
C TYR A 251 2.00 -2.44 0.54
N ASN A 252 2.76 -3.11 -0.31
CA ASN A 252 3.69 -2.51 -1.26
C ASN A 252 4.62 -1.45 -0.62
N ARG A 253 5.16 -1.80 0.56
CA ARG A 253 6.19 -1.02 1.26
C ARG A 253 7.55 -1.60 0.95
N VAL A 254 8.61 -1.01 1.49
CA VAL A 254 9.97 -1.36 1.08
C VAL A 254 10.88 -1.65 2.27
N ILE A 255 11.73 -2.65 2.08
CA ILE A 255 12.93 -2.90 2.89
C ILE A 255 14.15 -2.68 1.98
N TYR A 256 15.09 -1.86 2.41
CA TYR A 256 16.31 -1.53 1.70
C TYR A 256 17.51 -2.24 2.32
N ILE A 257 18.40 -2.75 1.47
CA ILE A 257 19.74 -3.21 1.84
C ILE A 257 20.76 -2.51 0.94
N SER A 258 21.59 -1.64 1.49
CA SER A 258 22.59 -0.90 0.70
C SER A 258 24.00 -1.45 0.81
N GLU A 259 24.78 -1.28 -0.25
CA GLU A 259 26.19 -1.67 -0.29
C GLU A 259 27.04 -0.96 0.78
N ASP A 260 26.65 0.26 1.18
CA ASP A 260 27.34 1.00 2.24
C ASP A 260 27.03 0.48 3.65
N GLY A 261 26.12 -0.49 3.80
CA GLY A 261 25.98 -1.32 5.00
C GLY A 261 24.71 -1.06 5.83
N TYR A 262 23.65 -0.53 5.23
CA TYR A 262 22.40 -0.23 5.94
C TYR A 262 21.29 -1.20 5.60
N PHE A 263 20.50 -1.54 6.62
CA PHE A 263 19.12 -1.98 6.50
C PHE A 263 18.24 -0.76 6.72
N ALA A 264 17.24 -0.52 5.87
CA ALA A 264 16.21 0.48 6.14
C ALA A 264 14.82 -0.02 5.76
N THR A 265 13.76 0.53 6.36
CA THR A 265 12.39 0.12 6.03
C THR A 265 11.36 1.18 6.35
N ASN A 266 10.30 1.25 5.54
CA ASN A 266 9.13 2.10 5.77
C ASN A 266 7.82 1.30 6.00
N ILE A 267 7.91 0.01 6.35
CA ILE A 267 6.74 -0.86 6.55
C ILE A 267 5.85 -0.37 7.72
N LEU A 268 6.39 0.43 8.64
CA LEU A 268 5.69 0.94 9.84
C LEU A 268 5.31 2.43 9.73
N ASP A 269 5.09 2.92 8.51
CA ASP A 269 4.81 4.33 8.13
C ASP A 269 5.96 5.32 8.33
N TYR A 270 6.80 5.09 9.33
CA TYR A 270 8.06 5.80 9.51
C TYR A 270 9.22 5.00 8.93
N GLU A 271 10.23 5.71 8.44
CA GLU A 271 11.44 5.08 7.95
C GLU A 271 12.43 4.84 9.08
N TYR A 272 12.83 3.58 9.26
CA TYR A 272 13.85 3.19 10.24
C TYR A 272 15.09 2.70 9.52
N SER A 273 16.26 3.15 9.95
CA SER A 273 17.56 2.74 9.39
C SER A 273 18.45 2.14 10.46
N TYR A 274 19.17 1.07 10.13
CA TYR A 274 20.08 0.38 11.03
C TYR A 274 21.36 0.05 10.28
N PHE A 275 22.52 0.38 10.86
CA PHE A 275 23.80 0.01 10.26
C PHE A 275 24.14 -1.45 10.59
N ILE A 276 23.90 -2.34 9.64
CA ILE A 276 24.19 -3.78 9.75
C ILE A 276 25.63 -4.12 9.38
N GLY A 277 26.37 -3.16 8.81
CA GLY A 277 27.75 -3.31 8.37
C GLY A 277 27.86 -3.80 6.93
N LYS A 278 28.90 -3.30 6.23
CA LYS A 278 29.16 -3.61 4.80
C LYS A 278 29.34 -5.09 4.52
N GLU A 279 29.88 -5.85 5.49
CA GLU A 279 30.07 -7.28 5.32
C GLU A 279 28.74 -8.03 5.24
N ALA A 280 27.81 -7.77 6.18
CA ALA A 280 26.49 -8.38 6.21
C ALA A 280 25.65 -7.97 5.00
N ALA A 281 25.61 -6.67 4.69
CA ALA A 281 24.94 -6.18 3.49
C ALA A 281 25.52 -6.82 2.22
N GLY A 282 26.84 -6.90 2.10
CA GLY A 282 27.50 -7.55 0.97
C GLY A 282 27.21 -9.05 0.88
N GLN A 283 27.00 -9.75 2.00
CA GLN A 283 26.58 -11.15 2.01
C GLN A 283 25.16 -11.29 1.43
N ILE A 284 24.22 -10.46 1.89
CA ILE A 284 22.84 -10.44 1.37
C ILE A 284 22.82 -10.13 -0.13
N ILE A 285 23.55 -9.11 -0.57
CA ILE A 285 23.59 -8.72 -1.99
C ILE A 285 24.13 -9.85 -2.87
N ARG A 286 25.22 -10.52 -2.43
CA ARG A 286 25.77 -11.67 -3.16
C ARG A 286 24.82 -12.87 -3.15
N TYR A 287 24.10 -13.08 -2.05
CA TYR A 287 23.10 -14.13 -1.96
C TYR A 287 22.00 -13.92 -2.99
N VAL A 288 21.39 -12.72 -3.01
CA VAL A 288 20.35 -12.37 -3.99
C VAL A 288 20.87 -12.57 -5.41
N GLN A 289 22.03 -12.00 -5.76
CA GLN A 289 22.62 -12.14 -7.10
C GLN A 289 22.81 -13.59 -7.56
N LYS A 290 23.07 -14.52 -6.63
CA LYS A 290 23.34 -15.92 -6.94
C LYS A 290 22.06 -16.78 -6.96
N HIS A 291 21.05 -16.38 -6.20
CA HIS A 291 19.86 -17.19 -5.92
C HIS A 291 18.57 -16.59 -6.49
N SER A 292 18.65 -15.48 -7.20
CA SER A 292 17.51 -14.89 -7.92
C SER A 292 17.58 -15.16 -9.43
N THR A 293 16.42 -15.15 -10.06
CA THR A 293 16.30 -15.05 -11.52
C THR A 293 15.80 -13.67 -11.91
N GLU A 294 16.35 -13.12 -13.00
CA GLU A 294 15.80 -11.91 -13.62
C GLU A 294 14.34 -12.16 -13.96
N THR A 295 13.48 -11.25 -13.53
CA THR A 295 12.06 -11.29 -13.78
C THR A 295 11.63 -9.98 -14.41
N LYS A 296 10.58 -10.02 -15.22
CA LYS A 296 9.88 -8.81 -15.63
C LYS A 296 8.66 -8.72 -14.75
N SER A 297 8.52 -7.62 -14.02
CA SER A 297 7.38 -7.37 -13.15
C SER A 297 6.07 -7.94 -13.72
N SER A 298 5.49 -8.88 -12.99
CA SER A 298 4.04 -8.98 -12.90
C SER A 298 3.63 -8.67 -11.46
N SER A 299 4.13 -7.57 -10.90
CA SER A 299 3.67 -7.09 -9.59
C SER A 299 2.25 -6.52 -9.62
N SER A 300 1.59 -6.54 -10.80
CA SER A 300 0.18 -6.20 -10.89
C SER A 300 -0.65 -7.34 -10.32
N ALA A 301 -1.44 -7.02 -9.29
CA ALA A 301 -2.54 -7.86 -8.87
C ALA A 301 -3.32 -8.36 -10.09
N PRO A 302 -3.83 -9.61 -10.09
CA PRO A 302 -4.63 -10.13 -11.20
C PRO A 302 -5.68 -9.10 -11.59
N THR A 303 -5.52 -8.56 -12.80
CA THR A 303 -6.33 -7.44 -13.27
C THR A 303 -7.05 -7.88 -14.54
N ILE A 304 -8.36 -7.65 -14.59
CA ILE A 304 -9.07 -7.58 -15.87
C ILE A 304 -9.33 -6.12 -16.21
N SER A 305 -9.49 -5.82 -17.49
CA SER A 305 -9.87 -4.49 -17.93
C SER A 305 -10.83 -4.57 -19.09
N GLY A 306 -11.73 -3.59 -19.19
CA GLY A 306 -12.75 -3.56 -20.22
C GLY A 306 -13.79 -2.49 -19.96
N THR A 307 -14.78 -2.45 -20.84
CA THR A 307 -15.93 -1.56 -20.74
C THR A 307 -17.01 -2.21 -19.89
N VAL A 308 -17.56 -1.49 -18.93
CA VAL A 308 -18.72 -1.97 -18.16
C VAL A 308 -19.94 -2.01 -19.08
N THR A 309 -20.50 -3.17 -19.34
CA THR A 309 -21.67 -3.34 -20.23
C THR A 309 -22.97 -3.50 -19.45
N GLU A 310 -22.89 -4.01 -18.22
CA GLU A 310 -24.04 -4.23 -17.35
C GLU A 310 -23.65 -4.06 -15.88
N ILE A 311 -24.55 -3.47 -15.09
CA ILE A 311 -24.45 -3.44 -13.63
C ILE A 311 -25.73 -4.08 -13.09
N GLY A 312 -25.58 -5.22 -12.43
CA GLY A 312 -26.66 -5.98 -11.82
C GLY A 312 -26.63 -5.89 -10.30
N ASN A 313 -27.60 -6.55 -9.65
CA ASN A 313 -27.59 -6.68 -8.20
C ASN A 313 -26.54 -7.71 -7.77
N GLY A 314 -25.44 -7.24 -7.19
CA GLY A 314 -24.33 -8.10 -6.73
C GLY A 314 -23.31 -8.48 -7.81
N TYR A 315 -23.37 -7.89 -9.01
CA TYR A 315 -22.36 -8.11 -10.05
C TYR A 315 -22.27 -6.96 -11.06
N MET A 316 -21.20 -6.94 -11.85
CA MET A 316 -21.09 -6.16 -13.09
C MET A 316 -20.48 -7.01 -14.22
N ILE A 317 -20.80 -6.68 -15.47
CA ILE A 317 -20.19 -7.28 -16.65
C ILE A 317 -19.15 -6.32 -17.23
N VAL A 318 -17.92 -6.82 -17.41
CA VAL A 318 -16.80 -6.09 -18.00
C VAL A 318 -16.41 -6.76 -19.31
N ASP A 319 -16.58 -6.07 -20.44
CA ASP A 319 -16.24 -6.55 -21.78
C ASP A 319 -14.88 -5.99 -22.25
N ASN A 320 -13.92 -6.87 -22.51
CA ASN A 320 -12.59 -6.46 -23.00
C ASN A 320 -12.45 -6.46 -24.53
N THR A 321 -13.55 -6.66 -25.27
CA THR A 321 -13.54 -6.76 -26.74
C THR A 321 -12.91 -5.54 -27.39
N ALA A 322 -13.23 -4.34 -26.89
CA ALA A 322 -12.67 -3.08 -27.41
C ALA A 322 -11.16 -2.94 -27.21
N LEU A 323 -10.58 -3.69 -26.26
CA LEU A 323 -9.14 -3.69 -25.99
C LEU A 323 -8.37 -4.65 -26.90
N CYS A 324 -9.04 -5.65 -27.48
CA CYS A 324 -8.39 -6.72 -28.25
C CYS A 324 -7.99 -6.26 -29.66
N ARG A 325 -6.82 -6.72 -30.15
CA ARG A 325 -6.44 -6.53 -31.58
C ARG A 325 -7.43 -7.20 -32.52
N ASN A 326 -7.89 -8.40 -32.14
CA ASN A 326 -8.95 -9.14 -32.82
C ASN A 326 -10.20 -9.15 -31.93
N PRO A 327 -11.29 -8.48 -32.31
CA PRO A 327 -12.53 -8.46 -31.52
C PRO A 327 -13.09 -9.85 -31.21
N LYS A 328 -12.86 -10.86 -32.05
CA LYS A 328 -13.30 -12.25 -31.78
C LYS A 328 -12.58 -12.91 -30.59
N ALA A 329 -11.48 -12.34 -30.13
CA ALA A 329 -10.74 -12.80 -28.94
C ALA A 329 -11.21 -12.12 -27.65
N GLY A 330 -12.18 -11.20 -27.77
CA GLY A 330 -12.85 -10.54 -26.65
C GLY A 330 -13.60 -11.54 -25.76
N LYS A 331 -13.72 -11.18 -24.49
CA LYS A 331 -14.43 -11.92 -23.46
C LYS A 331 -15.19 -10.93 -22.59
N GLU A 332 -16.38 -11.34 -22.19
CA GLU A 332 -17.13 -10.71 -21.11
C GLU A 332 -16.79 -11.42 -19.81
N TYR A 333 -16.49 -10.64 -18.78
CA TYR A 333 -16.25 -11.14 -17.44
C TYR A 333 -17.39 -10.72 -16.54
N LYS A 334 -17.96 -11.69 -15.82
CA LYS A 334 -18.92 -11.41 -14.76
C LYS A 334 -18.18 -11.26 -13.44
N VAL A 335 -18.11 -10.03 -12.96
CA VAL A 335 -17.43 -9.66 -11.72
C VAL A 335 -18.47 -9.58 -10.61
N TYR A 336 -18.36 -10.44 -9.61
CA TYR A 336 -19.22 -10.36 -8.43
C TYR A 336 -18.77 -9.20 -7.52
N THR A 337 -19.73 -8.45 -6.99
CA THR A 337 -19.51 -7.26 -6.16
C THR A 337 -19.90 -7.53 -4.70
N ASP A 338 -19.58 -8.72 -4.20
CA ASP A 338 -19.91 -9.12 -2.82
C ASP A 338 -19.10 -8.33 -1.79
N ASP A 339 -17.89 -7.92 -2.17
CA ASP A 339 -17.02 -7.09 -1.34
C ASP A 339 -17.49 -5.63 -1.33
N ILE A 340 -17.64 -5.03 -0.14
CA ILE A 340 -18.08 -3.64 0.01
C ILE A 340 -17.18 -2.65 -0.74
N ARG A 341 -15.87 -2.92 -0.86
CA ARG A 341 -14.90 -2.09 -1.56
C ARG A 341 -15.19 -1.99 -3.06
N VAL A 342 -15.83 -3.01 -3.62
CA VAL A 342 -16.28 -3.09 -5.02
C VAL A 342 -17.73 -2.66 -5.14
N LYS A 343 -18.61 -3.19 -4.28
CA LYS A 343 -20.04 -2.89 -4.23
C LYS A 343 -20.33 -1.40 -4.17
N ARG A 344 -19.56 -0.65 -3.39
CA ARG A 344 -19.72 0.80 -3.25
C ARG A 344 -19.60 1.54 -4.56
N TRP A 345 -18.78 1.07 -5.51
CA TRP A 345 -18.62 1.71 -6.81
C TRP A 345 -19.86 1.55 -7.71
N SER A 346 -20.46 0.36 -7.72
CA SER A 346 -21.65 0.09 -8.51
C SER A 346 -22.91 0.72 -7.89
N GLU A 347 -23.03 0.70 -6.56
CA GLU A 347 -24.21 1.21 -5.85
C GLU A 347 -24.20 2.72 -5.55
N SER A 348 -23.04 3.38 -5.59
CA SER A 348 -22.96 4.84 -5.47
C SER A 348 -23.30 5.56 -6.78
N GLY A 349 -23.16 4.86 -7.91
CA GLY A 349 -23.25 5.45 -9.25
C GLY A 349 -21.96 6.12 -9.73
N GLU A 350 -20.83 5.90 -9.03
CA GLU A 350 -19.49 6.34 -9.46
C GLU A 350 -19.02 5.59 -10.72
N ILE A 351 -19.51 4.36 -10.93
CA ILE A 351 -19.31 3.58 -12.17
C ILE A 351 -20.65 3.39 -12.88
N LYS A 352 -20.63 3.51 -14.20
CA LYS A 352 -21.79 3.40 -15.08
C LYS A 352 -21.49 2.51 -16.28
N THR A 353 -22.54 1.98 -16.90
CA THR A 353 -22.42 1.32 -18.20
C THR A 353 -21.77 2.27 -19.22
N GLY A 354 -20.77 1.77 -19.93
CA GLY A 354 -19.94 2.52 -20.87
C GLY A 354 -18.59 2.97 -20.29
N ASP A 355 -18.42 2.95 -18.97
CA ASP A 355 -17.15 3.32 -18.36
C ASP A 355 -16.08 2.26 -18.64
N LEU A 356 -14.85 2.73 -18.82
CA LEU A 356 -13.68 1.88 -18.97
C LEU A 356 -13.05 1.66 -17.59
N VAL A 357 -12.93 0.40 -17.21
CA VAL A 357 -12.47 0.01 -15.87
C VAL A 357 -11.33 -0.99 -15.92
N ALA A 358 -10.51 -0.97 -14.87
CA ALA A 358 -9.61 -2.04 -14.49
C ALA A 358 -10.05 -2.57 -13.12
N VAL A 359 -10.19 -3.89 -12.99
CA VAL A 359 -10.67 -4.55 -11.78
C VAL A 359 -9.58 -5.48 -11.28
N GLU A 360 -9.17 -5.27 -10.03
CA GLU A 360 -8.26 -6.18 -9.33
C GLU A 360 -9.03 -7.20 -8.52
N TYR A 361 -8.56 -8.44 -8.55
CA TYR A 361 -9.20 -9.57 -7.89
C TYR A 361 -8.17 -10.56 -7.35
N GLU A 362 -8.61 -11.35 -6.37
CA GLU A 362 -7.89 -12.50 -5.85
C GLU A 362 -8.42 -13.81 -6.44
N GLY A 363 -7.58 -14.84 -6.47
CA GLY A 363 -7.95 -16.17 -6.97
C GLY A 363 -7.86 -16.31 -8.49
N LYS A 364 -8.71 -17.17 -9.06
CA LYS A 364 -8.68 -17.52 -10.49
C LYS A 364 -10.02 -17.21 -11.13
N ILE A 365 -9.98 -16.76 -12.39
CA ILE A 365 -11.17 -16.64 -13.24
C ILE A 365 -11.70 -18.06 -13.53
N SER A 366 -13.01 -18.27 -13.38
CA SER A 366 -13.63 -19.55 -13.74
C SER A 366 -13.58 -19.81 -15.25
N ASP A 367 -13.86 -21.05 -15.66
CA ASP A 367 -14.02 -21.39 -17.08
C ASP A 367 -15.18 -20.62 -17.75
N SER A 368 -16.19 -20.19 -16.96
CA SER A 368 -17.31 -19.34 -17.39
C SER A 368 -17.00 -17.83 -17.40
N CYS A 369 -15.73 -17.43 -17.19
CA CYS A 369 -15.31 -16.03 -17.09
C CYS A 369 -15.97 -15.28 -15.91
N GLU A 370 -16.29 -16.00 -14.84
CA GLU A 370 -16.76 -15.43 -13.58
C GLU A 370 -15.59 -15.13 -12.65
N ILE A 371 -15.67 -13.99 -11.97
CA ILE A 371 -14.65 -13.50 -11.05
C ILE A 371 -15.31 -13.25 -9.70
N THR A 372 -14.94 -14.09 -8.73
CA THR A 372 -15.16 -13.88 -7.30
C THR A 372 -13.91 -13.27 -6.69
N GLY A 373 -14.04 -12.52 -5.57
CA GLY A 373 -12.88 -11.95 -4.89
C GLY A 373 -12.34 -10.68 -5.55
N ALA A 374 -13.15 -9.97 -6.34
CA ALA A 374 -12.82 -8.61 -6.73
C ALA A 374 -12.78 -7.72 -5.48
N TYR A 375 -11.75 -6.89 -5.36
CA TYR A 375 -11.56 -6.04 -4.18
C TYR A 375 -11.24 -4.58 -4.51
N SER A 376 -10.91 -4.26 -5.77
CA SER A 376 -10.66 -2.89 -6.21
C SER A 376 -11.13 -2.67 -7.65
N ILE A 377 -11.59 -1.44 -7.92
CA ILE A 377 -11.94 -0.98 -9.26
C ILE A 377 -11.32 0.40 -9.51
N PHE A 378 -10.72 0.56 -10.68
CA PHE A 378 -10.18 1.82 -11.17
C PHE A 378 -10.91 2.20 -12.46
N THR A 379 -11.31 3.46 -12.56
CA THR A 379 -11.73 4.03 -13.86
C THR A 379 -10.51 4.52 -14.61
N GLY A 380 -10.55 4.46 -15.94
CA GLY A 380 -9.40 4.84 -16.76
C GLY A 380 -9.76 5.34 -18.13
N THR A 381 -8.72 5.74 -18.86
CA THR A 381 -8.80 6.07 -20.29
C THR A 381 -8.11 5.01 -21.11
N LEU A 382 -8.52 4.91 -22.37
CA LEU A 382 -7.96 3.96 -23.32
C LEU A 382 -6.63 4.50 -23.85
N GLU A 383 -5.55 3.76 -23.65
CA GLU A 383 -4.23 4.09 -24.16
C GLU A 383 -3.81 3.08 -25.21
N GLU A 384 -3.33 3.57 -26.35
CA GLU A 384 -2.76 2.70 -27.38
C GLU A 384 -1.45 2.13 -26.86
N ASN A 385 -1.21 0.85 -27.14
CA ASN A 385 0.09 0.25 -26.90
C ASN A 385 1.08 0.92 -27.85
N ASP A 386 1.62 2.06 -27.46
CA ASP A 386 2.65 2.77 -28.21
C ASP A 386 3.86 1.84 -28.26
N ILE A 387 4.05 1.21 -29.43
CA ILE A 387 5.37 0.74 -29.84
C ILE A 387 6.15 2.02 -30.10
N LEU A 388 6.68 2.63 -29.05
CA LEU A 388 7.70 3.67 -29.18
C LEU A 388 8.92 2.98 -29.80
N THR A 389 8.98 2.98 -31.13
CA THR A 389 10.23 2.93 -31.87
C THR A 389 11.07 4.12 -31.43
N GLN A 390 12.02 3.87 -30.52
CA GLN A 390 13.26 4.62 -30.43
C GLN A 390 14.41 3.71 -30.03
#